data_AF-A0A1F9WJV5-F1
#
_entry.id   AF-A0A1F9WJV5-F1
#
_cell.length_a   1.000
_cell.length_b   1.000
_cell.length_c   1.000
_cell.angle_alpha   90.00
_cell.angle_beta   90.00
_cell.angle_gamma   90.00
#
_symmetry.space_group_name_H-M   'P 1'
#
loop_
_entity.id
_entity.type
_entity.pdbx_description
1 polymer ?
#
loop_
_entity_poly.entity_id
_entity_poly.type
_entity_poly.pdbx_seq_one_letter_code
_entity_poly.pdbx_strand_id
1 'polypeptide(L)'
;MLAGFAPASAQQLPPLDAGAILNQIQNSQNQFPTPPLTKLDMCVFSEFKNNKCLFKCQSGAILTEPAMKPDFSSGEPAGACATHILRPITRTITQEPAGNKNLTSSQLEDLLEDANPEIRKAAVKSAKKFILNSFANEPVLEIYKNKSERLDIRVEAARTLSYASGYYKIQDAFTELLKYGTEPRELRIMTYKGLFGAAAQNSRYQDFLVEAIKYNEKDRDARRAAIWALFASVQNSRPQELLTELIKYGNEEEATKLEAIKSLYGAVGNYRVKDLMQDLAKSANERKPLRIAAIKALSGATGDSSVQRFLDETIRFEKDIELRAAAIEAASPDIAGLREYFHLGYKLENGGYISPIEKE
;
A
#
# COMPACT_ATOMS: atom_id res chain seq x y z
N MET A 1 85.89 61.43 9.18
CA MET A 1 85.01 62.57 9.50
C MET A 1 83.58 62.17 9.16
N LEU A 2 82.73 62.14 10.19
CA LEU A 2 81.26 62.38 10.22
C LEU A 2 80.42 61.76 9.09
N ALA A 3 79.75 60.62 9.32
CA ALA A 3 78.46 60.47 9.99
C ALA A 3 77.28 61.12 9.22
N GLY A 4 76.39 60.28 8.69
CA GLY A 4 75.13 60.68 8.06
C GLY A 4 74.18 59.49 7.97
N PHE A 5 73.56 59.13 9.11
CA PHE A 5 72.44 58.18 9.19
C PHE A 5 71.16 58.86 8.67
N ALA A 6 70.54 58.28 7.64
CA ALA A 6 69.18 58.62 7.24
C ALA A 6 68.17 57.73 7.98
N PRO A 7 67.08 58.28 8.54
CA PRO A 7 66.11 57.49 9.30
C PRO A 7 65.19 56.70 8.38
N ALA A 8 64.98 55.42 8.71
CA ALA A 8 63.97 54.58 8.11
C ALA A 8 62.57 55.11 8.50
N SER A 9 61.78 55.46 7.49
CA SER A 9 60.37 55.81 7.60
C SER A 9 59.56 54.62 8.11
N ALA A 10 59.05 54.72 9.34
CA ALA A 10 58.07 53.78 9.87
C ALA A 10 56.79 53.84 9.03
N GLN A 11 56.38 52.71 8.48
CA GLN A 11 55.09 52.56 7.81
C GLN A 11 53.97 52.82 8.83
N GLN A 12 53.23 53.89 8.59
CA GLN A 12 52.05 54.27 9.36
C GLN A 12 50.96 53.22 9.10
N LEU A 13 50.65 52.41 10.11
CA LEU A 13 49.52 51.48 10.07
C LEU A 13 48.22 52.29 9.88
N PRO A 14 47.29 51.85 9.03
CA PRO A 14 46.02 52.53 8.84
C PRO A 14 45.23 52.58 10.16
N PRO A 15 44.40 53.61 10.37
CA PRO A 15 43.58 53.74 11.56
C PRO A 15 42.64 52.53 11.67
N LEU A 16 42.73 51.84 12.81
CA LEU A 16 41.81 50.76 13.19
C LEU A 16 40.42 51.38 13.41
N ASP A 17 39.56 51.25 12.40
CA ASP A 17 38.14 51.59 12.50
C ASP A 17 37.41 50.52 13.32
N ALA A 18 37.01 50.87 14.54
CA ALA A 18 36.26 50.00 15.45
C ALA A 18 34.91 49.55 14.85
N GLY A 19 34.38 50.26 13.85
CA GLY A 19 33.18 49.87 13.10
C GLY A 19 33.41 48.71 12.13
N ALA A 20 34.62 48.59 11.56
CA ALA A 20 34.97 47.50 10.65
C ALA A 20 35.19 46.17 11.39
N ILE A 21 35.72 46.22 12.61
CA ILE A 21 35.96 45.02 13.46
C ILE A 21 34.62 44.42 13.95
N LEU A 22 33.62 45.25 14.27
CA LEU A 22 32.29 44.78 14.66
C LEU A 22 31.52 44.10 13.52
N ASN A 23 31.64 44.61 12.28
CA ASN A 23 31.04 43.99 11.09
C ASN A 23 31.73 42.69 10.64
N GLN A 24 33.00 42.48 11.03
CA GLN A 24 33.70 41.22 10.80
C GLN A 24 33.31 40.15 11.84
N ILE A 25 33.11 40.54 13.11
CA ILE A 25 32.65 39.62 14.18
C ILE A 25 31.20 39.14 13.94
N GLN A 26 30.33 39.99 13.39
CA GLN A 26 28.96 39.59 13.06
C GLN A 26 28.86 38.67 11.81
N ASN A 27 29.82 38.75 10.88
CA ASN A 27 29.82 37.95 9.65
C ASN A 27 30.74 36.71 9.70
N SER A 28 31.54 36.52 10.75
CA SER A 28 32.41 35.36 10.93
C SER A 28 31.92 34.41 12.04
N GLN A 29 30.61 34.19 12.17
CA GLN A 29 30.11 33.02 12.91
C GLN A 29 30.34 31.74 12.09
N ASN A 30 31.60 31.34 11.98
CA ASN A 30 31.93 29.93 11.86
C ASN A 30 31.37 29.25 13.10
N GLN A 31 30.34 28.43 12.89
CA GLN A 31 29.81 27.54 13.91
C GLN A 31 30.93 26.61 14.37
N PHE A 32 31.54 26.89 15.51
CA PHE A 32 32.22 25.84 16.25
C PHE A 32 31.18 24.73 16.51
N PRO A 33 31.47 23.46 16.24
CA PRO A 33 30.57 22.38 16.60
C PRO A 33 30.44 22.40 18.12
N THR A 34 29.33 22.97 18.61
CA THR A 34 28.92 22.79 20.00
C THR A 34 28.79 21.30 20.22
N PRO A 35 29.55 20.67 21.15
CA PRO A 35 29.27 19.29 21.52
C PRO A 35 27.82 19.25 21.99
N PRO A 36 27.00 18.28 21.53
CA PRO A 36 25.61 18.22 21.93
C PRO A 36 25.54 18.18 23.45
N LEU A 37 24.76 19.09 24.05
CA LEU A 37 24.36 19.00 25.46
C LEU A 37 23.71 17.63 25.67
N THR A 38 24.50 16.67 26.16
CA THR A 38 24.03 15.36 26.55
C THR A 38 23.17 15.55 27.79
N LYS A 39 21.85 15.62 27.59
CA LYS A 39 20.91 15.49 28.70
C LYS A 39 21.14 14.09 29.30
N LEU A 40 21.62 14.04 30.53
CA LEU A 40 21.73 12.80 31.30
C LEU A 40 20.33 12.43 31.80
N ASP A 41 19.95 11.18 31.64
CA ASP A 41 18.73 10.62 32.21
C ASP A 41 19.08 9.92 33.52
N MET A 42 18.42 10.32 34.60
CA MET A 42 18.64 9.72 35.91
C MET A 42 17.67 8.54 36.09
N CYS A 43 18.24 7.36 36.31
CA CYS A 43 17.51 6.13 36.56
C CYS A 43 17.64 5.74 38.01
N VAL A 44 16.51 5.55 38.69
CA VAL A 44 16.44 5.17 40.11
C VAL A 44 16.18 3.68 40.20
N PHE A 45 16.88 2.99 41.11
CA PHE A 45 16.66 1.58 41.38
C PHE A 45 15.20 1.32 41.77
N SER A 46 14.58 0.34 41.10
CA SER A 46 13.19 -0.03 41.31
C SER A 46 13.07 -1.39 41.99
N GLU A 47 13.70 -2.43 41.44
CA GLU A 47 13.61 -3.78 42.00
C GLU A 47 14.80 -4.67 41.60
N PHE A 48 15.03 -5.73 42.39
CA PHE A 48 16.02 -6.76 42.11
C PHE A 48 15.31 -8.06 41.73
N LYS A 49 15.57 -8.58 40.52
CA LYS A 49 14.94 -9.81 40.03
C LYS A 49 15.90 -10.59 39.15
N ASN A 50 15.95 -11.91 39.35
CA ASN A 50 16.77 -12.83 38.55
C ASN A 50 18.24 -12.42 38.43
N ASN A 51 18.84 -12.00 39.56
CA ASN A 51 20.23 -11.53 39.64
C ASN A 51 20.54 -10.28 38.78
N LYS A 52 19.52 -9.46 38.54
CA LYS A 52 19.62 -8.19 37.80
C LYS A 52 18.95 -7.07 38.59
N CYS A 53 19.54 -5.89 38.48
CA CYS A 53 19.05 -4.64 39.04
C CYS A 53 18.19 -3.93 37.98
N LEU A 54 16.93 -3.66 38.29
CA LEU A 54 16.02 -2.93 37.41
C LEU A 54 15.93 -1.48 37.88
N PHE A 55 16.10 -0.55 36.96
CA PHE A 55 16.03 0.89 37.20
C PHE A 55 14.93 1.52 36.36
N LYS A 56 14.20 2.46 36.94
CA LYS A 56 13.23 3.30 36.25
C LYS A 56 13.83 4.68 36.01
N CYS A 57 13.93 5.08 34.75
CA CYS A 57 14.46 6.37 34.35
C CYS A 57 13.39 7.47 34.35
N GLN A 58 13.79 8.73 34.50
CA GLN A 58 12.88 9.87 34.38
C GLN A 58 12.20 9.93 33.01
N SER A 59 12.84 9.41 31.96
CA SER A 59 12.24 9.23 30.63
C SER A 59 11.13 8.17 30.56
N GLY A 60 10.92 7.37 31.61
CA GLY A 60 10.01 6.22 31.61
C GLY A 60 10.63 4.92 31.09
N ALA A 61 11.87 4.95 30.60
CA ALA A 61 12.60 3.74 30.22
C ALA A 61 12.92 2.87 31.44
N ILE A 62 12.93 1.54 31.25
CA ILE A 62 13.41 0.58 32.24
C ILE A 62 14.78 0.09 31.79
N LEU A 63 15.80 0.31 32.62
CA LEU A 63 17.15 -0.19 32.41
C LEU A 63 17.34 -1.44 33.28
N THR A 64 17.99 -2.46 32.73
CA THR A 64 18.34 -3.67 33.47
C THR A 64 19.84 -3.87 33.41
N GLU A 65 20.48 -3.83 34.57
CA GLU A 65 21.90 -4.10 34.69
C GLU A 65 22.14 -5.40 35.47
N PRO A 66 23.18 -6.17 35.12
CA PRO A 66 23.59 -7.29 35.95
C PRO A 66 24.00 -6.76 37.32
N ALA A 67 23.57 -7.44 38.38
CA ALA A 67 24.11 -7.16 39.70
C ALA A 67 25.62 -7.39 39.68
N MET A 68 26.41 -6.50 40.29
CA MET A 68 27.86 -6.66 40.34
C MET A 68 28.18 -8.05 40.89
N LYS A 69 28.88 -8.86 40.09
CA LYS A 69 29.34 -10.19 40.53
C LYS A 69 30.22 -10.00 41.77
N PRO A 70 29.91 -10.63 42.91
CA PRO A 70 30.93 -10.81 43.93
C PRO A 70 32.03 -11.70 43.32
N ASP A 71 33.28 -11.40 43.67
CA ASP A 71 34.39 -12.31 43.42
C ASP A 71 34.08 -13.61 44.19
N PHE A 72 33.86 -14.72 43.48
CA PHE A 72 33.38 -15.99 44.07
C PHE A 72 34.41 -16.67 44.99
N SER A 73 35.53 -16.00 45.27
CA SER A 73 36.58 -16.47 46.18
C SER A 73 36.37 -16.05 47.65
N SER A 74 35.47 -15.11 47.99
CA SER A 74 35.31 -14.58 49.37
C SER A 74 34.03 -14.98 50.12
N GLY A 75 33.06 -15.65 49.50
CA GLY A 75 31.84 -16.12 50.18
C GLY A 75 30.87 -15.03 50.63
N GLU A 76 31.00 -13.79 50.13
CA GLU A 76 30.08 -12.69 50.44
C GLU A 76 28.82 -12.69 49.54
N PRO A 77 27.65 -12.29 50.07
CA PRO A 77 26.41 -12.21 49.29
C PRO A 77 26.53 -11.22 48.12
N ALA A 78 25.78 -11.47 47.03
CA ALA A 78 25.79 -10.65 45.82
C ALA A 78 25.70 -9.14 46.14
N GLY A 79 26.60 -8.34 45.54
CA GLY A 79 26.76 -6.93 45.85
C GLY A 79 25.48 -6.12 45.62
N ALA A 80 25.26 -5.12 46.46
CA ALA A 80 24.10 -4.24 46.38
C ALA A 80 24.03 -3.51 45.03
N CYS A 81 22.82 -3.41 44.46
CA CYS A 81 22.57 -2.59 43.29
C CYS A 81 22.90 -1.11 43.58
N ALA A 82 23.44 -0.40 42.60
CA ALA A 82 23.51 1.07 42.68
C ALA A 82 22.10 1.62 42.91
N THR A 83 21.96 2.70 43.68
CA THR A 83 20.66 3.33 43.92
C THR A 83 20.23 4.20 42.74
N HIS A 84 21.19 4.75 42.00
CA HIS A 84 20.97 5.64 40.86
C HIS A 84 22.02 5.39 39.77
N ILE A 85 21.61 5.53 38.51
CA ILE A 85 22.49 5.45 37.35
C ILE A 85 22.17 6.63 36.43
N LEU A 86 23.22 7.29 35.94
CA LEU A 86 23.11 8.33 34.92
C LEU A 86 23.47 7.73 33.57
N ARG A 87 22.54 7.78 32.61
CA ARG A 87 22.82 7.35 31.24
C ARG A 87 22.75 8.52 30.26
N PRO A 88 23.62 8.57 29.24
CA PRO A 88 23.47 9.53 28.15
C PRO A 88 22.17 9.24 27.39
N ILE A 89 21.33 10.25 27.18
CA ILE A 89 20.21 10.13 26.25
C ILE A 89 20.78 10.20 24.84
N THR A 90 21.04 9.05 24.22
CA THR A 90 21.19 8.98 22.77
C THR A 90 19.84 9.39 22.19
N ARG A 91 19.75 10.57 21.56
CA ARG A 91 18.54 11.02 20.88
C ARG A 91 18.25 10.09 19.70
N THR A 92 17.59 8.96 19.95
CA THR A 92 16.70 8.35 18.96
C THR A 92 15.52 9.31 18.79
N ILE A 93 15.47 9.88 17.60
CA ILE A 93 14.36 10.63 16.98
C ILE A 93 13.05 10.50 17.79
N THR A 94 12.76 11.54 18.57
CA THR A 94 11.43 12.02 18.98
C THR A 94 10.29 10.97 19.07
N GLN A 95 10.24 10.23 20.18
CA GLN A 95 8.96 9.77 20.73
C GLN A 95 8.27 10.96 21.42
N GLU A 96 7.49 11.71 20.65
CA GLU A 96 6.33 12.40 21.23
C GLU A 96 5.28 11.36 21.62
N PRO A 97 4.42 11.65 22.61
CA PRO A 97 3.37 10.72 23.05
C PRO A 97 2.52 10.27 21.86
N ALA A 98 2.06 9.02 21.90
CA ALA A 98 1.26 8.34 20.90
C ALA A 98 -0.14 8.98 20.69
N GLY A 99 -0.17 10.23 20.25
CA GLY A 99 -1.25 10.76 19.43
C GLY A 99 -0.97 10.35 17.99
N ASN A 100 -2.00 9.96 17.26
CA ASN A 100 -1.91 9.63 15.83
C ASN A 100 -1.23 10.79 15.07
N LYS A 101 0.09 10.69 14.86
CA LYS A 101 0.84 11.63 14.03
C LYS A 101 0.43 11.40 12.58
N ASN A 102 -0.66 12.05 12.21
CA ASN A 102 -1.04 12.14 10.82
C ASN A 102 0.00 13.03 10.13
N LEU A 103 0.56 12.54 9.02
CA LEU A 103 1.38 13.33 8.11
C LEU A 103 0.63 14.62 7.74
N THR A 104 1.30 15.77 7.87
CA THR A 104 0.78 17.03 7.34
C THR A 104 0.87 17.03 5.80
N SER A 105 0.14 17.92 5.13
CA SER A 105 0.20 18.05 3.67
C SER A 105 1.61 18.37 3.19
N SER A 106 2.28 19.35 3.83
CA SER A 106 3.66 19.73 3.51
C SER A 106 4.65 18.59 3.76
N GLN A 107 4.50 17.84 4.85
CA GLN A 107 5.35 16.65 5.09
C GLN A 107 5.15 15.60 4.00
N LEU A 108 3.92 15.40 3.53
CA LEU A 108 3.66 14.44 2.46
C LEU A 108 4.29 14.90 1.14
N GLU A 109 4.17 16.18 0.79
CA GLU A 109 4.80 16.76 -0.40
C GLU A 109 6.32 16.56 -0.38
N ASP A 110 6.98 16.91 0.72
CA ASP A 110 8.43 16.72 0.90
C ASP A 110 8.83 15.24 0.73
N LEU A 111 8.05 14.31 1.28
CA LEU A 111 8.33 12.87 1.20
C LEU A 111 8.05 12.26 -0.19
N LEU A 112 7.14 12.85 -0.97
CA LEU A 112 6.88 12.43 -2.35
C LEU A 112 8.03 12.83 -3.29
N GLU A 113 8.81 13.86 -2.92
CA GLU A 113 10.00 14.32 -3.65
C GLU A 113 11.32 13.78 -3.08
N ASP A 114 11.27 12.95 -2.02
CA ASP A 114 12.47 12.45 -1.32
C ASP A 114 13.42 11.73 -2.30
N ALA A 115 14.74 11.92 -2.15
CA ALA A 115 15.72 11.28 -3.01
C ALA A 115 15.70 9.74 -2.92
N ASN A 116 15.30 9.19 -1.77
CA ASN A 116 15.21 7.76 -1.52
C ASN A 116 13.91 7.18 -2.09
N PRO A 117 13.99 6.25 -3.06
CA PRO A 117 12.81 5.64 -3.68
C PRO A 117 11.93 4.86 -2.69
N GLU A 118 12.50 4.28 -1.62
CA GLU A 118 11.68 3.58 -0.61
C GLU A 118 10.81 4.56 0.18
N ILE A 119 11.32 5.76 0.47
CA ILE A 119 10.57 6.81 1.14
C ILE A 119 9.46 7.30 0.23
N ARG A 120 9.76 7.59 -1.05
CA ARG A 120 8.74 7.98 -2.04
C ARG A 120 7.64 6.93 -2.17
N LYS A 121 8.00 5.64 -2.26
CA LYS A 121 7.00 4.55 -2.32
C LYS A 121 6.09 4.54 -1.10
N ALA A 122 6.65 4.68 0.10
CA ALA A 122 5.89 4.74 1.34
C ALA A 122 5.01 6.00 1.42
N ALA A 123 5.50 7.12 0.89
CA ALA A 123 4.78 8.38 0.79
C ALA A 123 3.59 8.25 -0.16
N VAL A 124 3.78 7.69 -1.37
CA VAL A 124 2.71 7.40 -2.33
C VAL A 124 1.62 6.54 -1.69
N LYS A 125 2.00 5.44 -1.02
CA LYS A 125 1.03 4.58 -0.32
C LYS A 125 0.27 5.32 0.78
N SER A 126 0.96 6.19 1.51
CA SER A 126 0.37 7.01 2.59
C SER A 126 -0.54 8.11 2.06
N ALA A 127 -0.27 8.60 0.84
CA ALA A 127 -1.05 9.63 0.15
C ALA A 127 -2.49 9.19 -0.11
N LYS A 128 -2.80 7.89 -0.07
CA LYS A 128 -4.16 7.34 -0.21
C LYS A 128 -5.20 8.05 0.66
N LYS A 129 -4.87 8.41 1.90
CA LYS A 129 -5.81 9.10 2.80
C LYS A 129 -6.17 10.52 2.34
N PHE A 130 -5.31 11.10 1.51
CA PHE A 130 -5.41 12.47 1.03
C PHE A 130 -5.64 12.55 -0.48
N ILE A 131 -5.75 11.41 -1.17
CA ILE A 131 -5.73 11.33 -2.65
C ILE A 131 -6.93 11.98 -3.33
N LEU A 132 -7.96 12.36 -2.57
CA LEU A 132 -9.05 13.17 -3.09
C LEU A 132 -8.71 14.67 -3.14
N ASN A 133 -7.60 15.10 -2.53
CA ASN A 133 -7.13 16.48 -2.54
C ASN A 133 -6.08 16.70 -3.62
N SER A 134 -6.06 17.89 -4.22
CA SER A 134 -5.12 18.24 -5.31
C SER A 134 -3.66 18.17 -4.89
N PHE A 135 -3.35 18.54 -3.64
CA PHE A 135 -1.99 18.52 -3.10
C PHE A 135 -1.38 17.11 -3.05
N ALA A 136 -2.20 16.06 -2.99
CA ALA A 136 -1.72 14.69 -2.99
C ALA A 136 -1.89 14.03 -4.36
N ASN A 137 -2.98 14.31 -5.07
CA ASN A 137 -3.26 13.62 -6.32
C ASN A 137 -2.41 14.09 -7.50
N GLU A 138 -2.06 15.37 -7.60
CA GLU A 138 -1.22 15.86 -8.69
C GLU A 138 0.22 15.31 -8.54
N PRO A 139 0.89 15.38 -7.36
CA PRO A 139 2.24 14.82 -7.24
C PRO A 139 2.27 13.29 -7.46
N VAL A 140 1.28 12.54 -6.97
CA VAL A 140 1.20 11.09 -7.21
C VAL A 140 0.93 10.80 -8.70
N LEU A 141 0.15 11.64 -9.39
CA LEU A 141 -0.07 11.53 -10.83
C LEU A 141 1.21 11.81 -11.63
N GLU A 142 2.02 12.78 -11.21
CA GLU A 142 3.32 13.06 -11.83
C GLU A 142 4.29 11.89 -11.63
N ILE A 143 4.34 11.29 -10.42
CA ILE A 143 5.10 10.06 -10.16
C ILE A 143 4.65 8.93 -11.09
N TYR A 144 3.35 8.73 -11.26
CA TYR A 144 2.79 7.71 -12.15
C TYR A 144 3.24 7.89 -13.61
N LYS A 145 3.21 9.13 -14.11
CA LYS A 145 3.59 9.49 -15.48
C LYS A 145 5.10 9.49 -15.72
N ASN A 146 5.91 9.68 -14.67
CA ASN A 146 7.35 9.79 -14.79
C ASN A 146 8.00 8.46 -15.23
N LYS A 147 8.42 8.39 -16.50
CA LYS A 147 9.08 7.20 -17.08
C LYS A 147 10.44 6.88 -16.47
N SER A 148 11.09 7.86 -15.84
CA SER A 148 12.37 7.67 -15.14
C SER A 148 12.19 7.18 -13.70
N GLU A 149 10.96 7.18 -13.17
CA GLU A 149 10.68 6.64 -11.84
C GLU A 149 10.70 5.11 -11.84
N ARG A 150 11.08 4.55 -10.70
CA ARG A 150 11.10 3.11 -10.45
C ARG A 150 9.71 2.50 -10.66
N LEU A 151 9.67 1.39 -11.40
CA LEU A 151 8.42 0.76 -11.83
C LEU A 151 7.46 0.42 -10.67
N ASP A 152 7.98 -0.12 -9.58
CA ASP A 152 7.16 -0.49 -8.41
C ASP A 152 6.54 0.71 -7.70
N ILE A 153 7.16 1.90 -7.79
CA ILE A 153 6.60 3.16 -7.28
C ILE A 153 5.48 3.64 -8.21
N ARG A 154 5.69 3.56 -9.52
CA ARG A 154 4.65 3.89 -10.51
C ARG A 154 3.43 2.96 -10.38
N VAL A 155 3.66 1.67 -10.10
CA VAL A 155 2.59 0.70 -9.80
C VAL A 155 1.85 1.08 -8.51
N GLU A 156 2.56 1.43 -7.43
CA GLU A 156 1.94 1.91 -6.19
C GLU A 156 1.16 3.22 -6.41
N ALA A 157 1.66 4.10 -7.27
CA ALA A 157 0.97 5.33 -7.66
C ALA A 157 -0.33 5.02 -8.41
N ALA A 158 -0.32 4.10 -9.37
CA ALA A 158 -1.53 3.63 -10.06
C ALA A 158 -2.55 3.06 -9.06
N ARG A 159 -2.11 2.21 -8.12
CA ARG A 159 -2.98 1.66 -7.07
C ARG A 159 -3.58 2.77 -6.21
N THR A 160 -2.77 3.74 -5.79
CA THR A 160 -3.20 4.85 -4.95
C THR A 160 -4.20 5.75 -5.68
N LEU A 161 -3.93 6.10 -6.95
CA LEU A 161 -4.78 6.92 -7.80
C LEU A 161 -6.12 6.26 -8.14
N SER A 162 -6.26 4.93 -8.02
CA SER A 162 -7.53 4.24 -8.23
C SER A 162 -8.66 4.74 -7.33
N TYR A 163 -8.33 5.22 -6.12
CA TYR A 163 -9.27 5.85 -5.18
C TYR A 163 -9.77 7.22 -5.64
N ALA A 164 -9.03 7.81 -6.56
CA ALA A 164 -9.28 9.10 -7.19
C ALA A 164 -9.67 8.89 -8.67
N SER A 165 -10.08 7.67 -9.06
CA SER A 165 -10.49 7.33 -10.43
C SER A 165 -11.74 8.07 -10.92
N GLY A 166 -12.41 8.87 -10.08
CA GLY A 166 -13.46 9.79 -10.49
C GLY A 166 -12.94 11.09 -11.15
N TYR A 167 -11.67 11.44 -10.97
CA TYR A 167 -11.09 12.65 -11.56
C TYR A 167 -10.65 12.43 -13.01
N TYR A 168 -11.10 13.31 -13.91
CA TYR A 168 -10.84 13.19 -15.34
C TYR A 168 -9.34 13.12 -15.67
N LYS A 169 -8.48 13.90 -15.01
CA LYS A 169 -7.03 13.87 -15.24
C LYS A 169 -6.40 12.49 -14.99
N ILE A 170 -6.89 11.81 -13.95
CA ILE A 170 -6.40 10.48 -13.57
C ILE A 170 -6.92 9.45 -14.58
N GLN A 171 -8.19 9.55 -14.93
CA GLN A 171 -8.79 8.68 -15.95
C GLN A 171 -8.10 8.84 -17.32
N ASP A 172 -7.83 10.07 -17.75
CA ASP A 172 -7.13 10.37 -18.99
C ASP A 172 -5.72 9.80 -18.94
N ALA A 173 -4.96 10.00 -17.85
CA ALA A 173 -3.63 9.42 -17.70
C ALA A 173 -3.64 7.88 -17.74
N PHE A 174 -4.61 7.23 -17.09
CA PHE A 174 -4.76 5.77 -17.15
C PHE A 174 -5.06 5.29 -18.57
N THR A 175 -6.00 5.93 -19.26
CA THR A 175 -6.35 5.53 -20.63
C THR A 175 -5.25 5.84 -21.62
N GLU A 176 -4.52 6.95 -21.47
CA GLU A 176 -3.37 7.31 -22.29
C GLU A 176 -2.26 6.27 -22.15
N LEU A 177 -1.91 5.90 -20.91
CA LEU A 177 -0.90 4.88 -20.64
C LEU A 177 -1.23 3.55 -21.33
N LEU A 178 -2.50 3.16 -21.27
CA LEU A 178 -2.97 1.88 -21.82
C LEU A 178 -3.14 1.90 -23.35
N LYS A 179 -3.54 3.04 -23.95
CA LYS A 179 -3.74 3.16 -25.40
C LYS A 179 -2.45 3.06 -26.20
N TYR A 180 -1.39 3.69 -25.71
CA TYR A 180 -0.10 3.77 -26.40
C TYR A 180 0.91 2.74 -25.85
N GLY A 181 0.39 1.67 -25.23
CA GLY A 181 1.01 0.78 -24.25
C GLY A 181 2.29 0.05 -24.66
N THR A 182 3.42 0.76 -24.60
CA THR A 182 4.77 0.19 -24.49
C THR A 182 5.23 0.04 -23.04
N GLU A 183 4.37 0.36 -22.07
CA GLU A 183 4.72 0.34 -20.65
C GLU A 183 4.87 -1.10 -20.11
N PRO A 184 5.63 -1.30 -19.03
CA PRO A 184 5.81 -2.63 -18.42
C PRO A 184 4.49 -3.27 -18.00
N ARG A 185 4.44 -4.61 -18.07
CA ARG A 185 3.24 -5.43 -17.83
C ARG A 185 2.59 -5.14 -16.48
N GLU A 186 3.39 -5.02 -15.43
CA GLU A 186 2.96 -4.78 -14.05
C GLU A 186 2.22 -3.45 -13.91
N LEU A 187 2.71 -2.40 -14.58
CA LEU A 187 2.07 -1.09 -14.57
C LEU A 187 0.75 -1.10 -15.34
N ARG A 188 0.69 -1.81 -16.48
CA ARG A 188 -0.55 -1.97 -17.24
C ARG A 188 -1.61 -2.72 -16.43
N ILE A 189 -1.24 -3.83 -15.79
CA ILE A 189 -2.13 -4.60 -14.92
C ILE A 189 -2.75 -3.72 -13.84
N MET A 190 -1.93 -2.98 -13.10
CA MET A 190 -2.44 -2.13 -12.02
C MET A 190 -3.26 -0.94 -12.56
N THR A 191 -2.88 -0.40 -13.72
CA THR A 191 -3.65 0.68 -14.37
C THR A 191 -5.04 0.21 -14.81
N TYR A 192 -5.16 -0.99 -15.42
CA TYR A 192 -6.47 -1.56 -15.74
C TYR A 192 -7.33 -1.73 -14.48
N LYS A 193 -6.77 -2.33 -13.42
CA LYS A 193 -7.47 -2.48 -12.13
C LYS A 193 -7.86 -1.13 -11.54
N GLY A 194 -7.02 -0.11 -11.71
CA GLY A 194 -7.29 1.26 -11.27
C GLY A 194 -8.52 1.90 -11.94
N LEU A 195 -8.91 1.43 -13.13
CA LEU A 195 -10.11 1.89 -13.83
C LEU A 195 -11.42 1.27 -13.29
N PHE A 196 -11.36 0.33 -12.34
CA PHE A 196 -12.53 -0.31 -11.75
C PHE A 196 -13.59 0.68 -11.24
N GLY A 197 -13.16 1.70 -10.48
CA GLY A 197 -14.07 2.73 -9.96
C GLY A 197 -14.69 3.58 -11.07
N ALA A 198 -13.92 3.89 -12.11
CA ALA A 198 -14.39 4.65 -13.27
C ALA A 198 -15.38 3.84 -14.12
N ALA A 199 -15.13 2.55 -14.33
CA ALA A 199 -16.00 1.63 -15.07
C ALA A 199 -17.34 1.39 -14.34
N ALA A 200 -17.34 1.41 -13.00
CA ALA A 200 -18.55 1.31 -12.19
C ALA A 200 -19.55 2.45 -12.47
N GLN A 201 -19.05 3.64 -12.85
CA GLN A 201 -19.86 4.86 -12.92
C GLN A 201 -20.11 5.36 -14.34
N ASN A 202 -19.27 4.98 -15.32
CA ASN A 202 -19.29 5.60 -16.63
C ASN A 202 -19.08 4.59 -17.77
N SER A 203 -20.03 4.56 -18.71
CA SER A 203 -20.02 3.66 -19.87
C SER A 203 -18.83 3.85 -20.79
N ARG A 204 -18.25 5.06 -20.88
CA ARG A 204 -17.03 5.31 -21.66
C ARG A 204 -15.87 4.40 -21.23
N TYR A 205 -15.71 4.18 -19.92
CA TYR A 205 -14.64 3.31 -19.40
C TYR A 205 -15.00 1.84 -19.52
N GLN A 206 -16.29 1.49 -19.49
CA GLN A 206 -16.75 0.15 -19.82
C GLN A 206 -16.43 -0.19 -21.28
N ASP A 207 -16.73 0.72 -22.21
CA ASP A 207 -16.43 0.57 -23.64
C ASP A 207 -14.93 0.44 -23.87
N PHE A 208 -14.13 1.29 -23.22
CA PHE A 208 -12.67 1.23 -23.28
C PHE A 208 -12.13 -0.13 -22.82
N LEU A 209 -12.61 -0.65 -21.68
CA LEU A 209 -12.20 -1.96 -21.17
C LEU A 209 -12.67 -3.11 -22.07
N VAL A 210 -13.91 -3.02 -22.59
CA VAL A 210 -14.46 -3.99 -23.55
C VAL A 210 -13.60 -4.06 -24.82
N GLU A 211 -13.21 -2.91 -25.38
CA GLU A 211 -12.32 -2.83 -26.53
C GLU A 211 -10.92 -3.37 -26.22
N ALA A 212 -10.40 -3.07 -25.03
CA ALA A 212 -9.13 -3.63 -24.57
C ALA A 212 -9.16 -5.16 -24.54
N ILE A 213 -10.22 -5.75 -24.00
CA ILE A 213 -10.39 -7.21 -23.90
C ILE A 213 -10.57 -7.86 -25.28
N LYS A 214 -11.39 -7.26 -26.16
CA LYS A 214 -11.68 -7.83 -27.48
C LYS A 214 -10.54 -7.69 -28.47
N TYR A 215 -9.84 -6.54 -28.48
CA TYR A 215 -9.01 -6.16 -29.62
C TYR A 215 -7.61 -5.68 -29.26
N ASN A 216 -7.43 -4.92 -28.17
CA ASN A 216 -6.19 -4.15 -28.00
C ASN A 216 -5.15 -4.84 -27.10
N GLU A 217 -5.55 -5.40 -25.95
CA GLU A 217 -4.60 -5.97 -25.00
C GLU A 217 -4.24 -7.42 -25.38
N LYS A 218 -2.95 -7.65 -25.60
CA LYS A 218 -2.41 -8.95 -26.04
C LYS A 218 -1.77 -9.73 -24.90
N ASP A 219 -1.31 -9.04 -23.87
CA ASP A 219 -0.79 -9.70 -22.67
C ASP A 219 -1.95 -10.30 -21.87
N ARG A 220 -1.86 -11.60 -21.61
CA ARG A 220 -2.97 -12.36 -21.01
C ARG A 220 -3.30 -11.88 -19.59
N ASP A 221 -2.30 -11.47 -18.83
CA ASP A 221 -2.49 -10.99 -17.46
C ASP A 221 -3.03 -9.57 -17.40
N ALA A 222 -2.53 -8.68 -18.26
CA ALA A 222 -3.09 -7.34 -18.40
C ALA A 222 -4.55 -7.40 -18.89
N ARG A 223 -4.87 -8.32 -19.81
CA ARG A 223 -6.24 -8.54 -20.26
C ARG A 223 -7.14 -9.10 -19.15
N ARG A 224 -6.63 -10.01 -18.30
CA ARG A 224 -7.34 -10.43 -17.07
C ARG A 224 -7.60 -9.27 -16.13
N ALA A 225 -6.65 -8.35 -15.98
CA ALA A 225 -6.83 -7.15 -15.18
C ALA A 225 -7.94 -6.23 -15.74
N ALA A 226 -8.08 -6.16 -17.07
CA ALA A 226 -9.20 -5.45 -17.70
C ALA A 226 -10.55 -6.15 -17.45
N ILE A 227 -10.60 -7.50 -17.49
CA ILE A 227 -11.79 -8.28 -17.12
C ILE A 227 -12.17 -8.01 -15.66
N TRP A 228 -11.19 -8.08 -14.75
CA TRP A 228 -11.36 -7.78 -13.33
C TRP A 228 -11.94 -6.37 -13.12
N ALA A 229 -11.47 -5.37 -13.85
CA ALA A 229 -11.95 -4.00 -13.73
C ALA A 229 -13.43 -3.84 -14.14
N LEU A 230 -13.95 -4.73 -15.00
CA LEU A 230 -15.37 -4.75 -15.35
C LEU A 230 -16.26 -5.31 -14.25
N PHE A 231 -15.72 -5.93 -13.18
CA PHE A 231 -16.48 -6.54 -12.08
C PHE A 231 -17.56 -5.61 -11.51
N ALA A 232 -17.27 -4.32 -11.25
CA ALA A 232 -18.29 -3.40 -10.70
C ALA A 232 -19.37 -2.99 -11.71
N SER A 233 -19.17 -3.28 -13.00
CA SER A 233 -20.05 -2.88 -14.08
C SER A 233 -20.83 -4.03 -14.71
N VAL A 234 -20.71 -5.25 -14.18
CA VAL A 234 -21.35 -6.46 -14.76
C VAL A 234 -22.87 -6.49 -14.68
N GLN A 235 -23.51 -5.56 -13.97
CA GLN A 235 -24.96 -5.36 -14.05
C GLN A 235 -25.40 -4.70 -15.37
N ASN A 236 -24.47 -4.06 -16.08
CA ASN A 236 -24.74 -3.46 -17.37
C ASN A 236 -24.64 -4.51 -18.46
N SER A 237 -25.54 -4.44 -19.44
CA SER A 237 -25.67 -5.46 -20.49
C SER A 237 -24.37 -5.70 -21.24
N ARG A 238 -23.64 -4.64 -21.62
CA ARG A 238 -22.45 -4.76 -22.45
C ARG A 238 -21.27 -5.49 -21.76
N PRO A 239 -20.82 -5.10 -20.55
CA PRO A 239 -19.85 -5.90 -19.80
C PRO A 239 -20.34 -7.33 -19.54
N GLN A 240 -21.61 -7.50 -19.15
CA GLN A 240 -22.19 -8.82 -18.88
C GLN A 240 -22.15 -9.74 -20.10
N GLU A 241 -22.57 -9.22 -21.26
CA GLU A 241 -22.59 -9.93 -22.54
C GLU A 241 -21.18 -10.31 -22.99
N LEU A 242 -20.22 -9.38 -22.93
CA LEU A 242 -18.82 -9.66 -23.23
C LEU A 242 -18.30 -10.85 -22.40
N LEU A 243 -18.45 -10.79 -21.07
CA LEU A 243 -17.90 -11.83 -20.20
C LEU A 243 -18.62 -13.17 -20.43
N THR A 244 -19.93 -13.16 -20.68
CA THR A 244 -20.72 -14.34 -21.04
C THR A 244 -20.22 -14.97 -22.35
N GLU A 245 -20.02 -14.15 -23.39
CA GLU A 245 -19.49 -14.58 -24.69
C GLU A 245 -18.08 -15.16 -24.56
N LEU A 246 -17.23 -14.50 -23.76
CA LEU A 246 -15.85 -14.91 -23.54
C LEU A 246 -15.78 -16.30 -22.90
N ILE A 247 -16.68 -16.61 -21.96
CA ILE A 247 -16.74 -17.92 -21.32
C ILE A 247 -17.26 -18.98 -22.31
N LYS A 248 -18.41 -18.70 -22.97
CA LYS A 248 -19.11 -19.66 -23.85
C LYS A 248 -18.37 -19.96 -25.16
N TYR A 249 -17.90 -18.91 -25.83
CA TYR A 249 -17.41 -18.98 -27.20
C TYR A 249 -15.96 -18.51 -27.34
N GLY A 250 -15.41 -17.84 -26.32
CA GLY A 250 -14.04 -17.37 -26.34
C GLY A 250 -13.05 -18.54 -26.38
N ASN A 251 -12.10 -18.46 -27.32
CA ASN A 251 -10.91 -19.32 -27.35
C ASN A 251 -9.88 -18.80 -26.33
N GLU A 252 -10.23 -18.94 -25.06
CA GLU A 252 -9.50 -18.36 -23.95
C GLU A 252 -8.88 -19.41 -23.04
N GLU A 253 -7.72 -19.08 -22.47
CA GLU A 253 -7.11 -19.93 -21.47
C GLU A 253 -7.93 -19.98 -20.18
N GLU A 254 -7.81 -21.08 -19.45
CA GLU A 254 -8.57 -21.36 -18.24
C GLU A 254 -8.53 -20.22 -17.22
N ALA A 255 -7.36 -19.62 -16.98
CA ALA A 255 -7.22 -18.50 -16.05
C ALA A 255 -8.02 -17.26 -16.47
N THR A 256 -8.17 -17.00 -17.77
CA THR A 256 -8.96 -15.88 -18.29
C THR A 256 -10.46 -16.15 -18.16
N LYS A 257 -10.89 -17.38 -18.48
CA LYS A 257 -12.28 -17.80 -18.26
C LYS A 257 -12.66 -17.78 -16.79
N LEU A 258 -11.76 -18.23 -15.92
CA LEU A 258 -11.94 -18.21 -14.47
C LEU A 258 -12.15 -16.77 -13.96
N GLU A 259 -11.34 -15.83 -14.43
CA GLU A 259 -11.46 -14.42 -14.06
C GLU A 259 -12.79 -13.81 -14.55
N ALA A 260 -13.25 -14.20 -15.75
CA ALA A 260 -14.55 -13.78 -16.25
C ALA A 260 -15.72 -14.36 -15.43
N ILE A 261 -15.65 -15.62 -15.02
CA ILE A 261 -16.64 -16.24 -14.12
C ILE A 261 -16.70 -15.48 -12.79
N LYS A 262 -15.53 -15.19 -12.20
CA LYS A 262 -15.46 -14.42 -10.95
C LYS A 262 -16.03 -13.03 -11.11
N SER A 263 -15.68 -12.35 -12.21
CA SER A 263 -16.16 -11.01 -12.51
C SER A 263 -17.68 -10.96 -12.74
N LEU A 264 -18.31 -12.05 -13.20
CA LEU A 264 -19.76 -12.13 -13.35
C LEU A 264 -20.53 -12.36 -12.04
N TYR A 265 -19.85 -12.56 -10.90
CA TYR A 265 -20.51 -12.93 -9.63
C TYR A 265 -21.67 -12.00 -9.25
N GLY A 266 -21.46 -10.67 -9.35
CA GLY A 266 -22.50 -9.70 -9.04
C GLY A 266 -23.77 -9.91 -9.87
N ALA A 267 -23.64 -10.39 -11.11
CA ALA A 267 -24.73 -10.56 -12.07
C ALA A 267 -25.38 -11.95 -12.02
N VAL A 268 -24.99 -12.85 -11.11
CA VAL A 268 -25.52 -14.23 -11.06
C VAL A 268 -27.03 -14.28 -10.77
N GLY A 269 -27.62 -13.22 -10.18
CA GLY A 269 -29.08 -13.10 -10.07
C GLY A 269 -29.81 -12.97 -11.42
N ASN A 270 -29.11 -12.58 -12.50
CA ASN A 270 -29.65 -12.56 -13.84
C ASN A 270 -29.77 -13.98 -14.40
N TYR A 271 -30.95 -14.32 -14.94
CA TYR A 271 -31.23 -15.68 -15.44
C TYR A 271 -30.20 -16.17 -16.46
N ARG A 272 -29.69 -15.31 -17.37
CA ARG A 272 -28.71 -15.71 -18.38
C ARG A 272 -27.36 -16.09 -17.77
N VAL A 273 -26.93 -15.36 -16.74
CA VAL A 273 -25.67 -15.62 -16.04
C VAL A 273 -25.82 -16.86 -15.17
N LYS A 274 -26.94 -16.95 -14.44
CA LYS A 274 -27.30 -18.13 -13.64
C LYS A 274 -27.28 -19.41 -14.47
N ASP A 275 -27.97 -19.41 -15.61
CA ASP A 275 -28.06 -20.56 -16.51
C ASP A 275 -26.67 -20.94 -17.05
N LEU A 276 -25.85 -19.95 -17.44
CA LEU A 276 -24.45 -20.18 -17.79
C LEU A 276 -23.68 -20.86 -16.66
N MET A 277 -23.79 -20.39 -15.41
CA MET A 277 -23.09 -21.02 -14.27
C MET A 277 -23.55 -22.46 -14.03
N GLN A 278 -24.86 -22.74 -14.14
CA GLN A 278 -25.38 -24.10 -14.03
C GLN A 278 -24.89 -25.00 -15.17
N ASP A 279 -24.87 -24.49 -16.41
CA ASP A 279 -24.38 -25.23 -17.57
C ASP A 279 -22.89 -25.59 -17.43
N LEU A 280 -22.07 -24.62 -17.02
CA LEU A 280 -20.65 -24.84 -16.74
C LEU A 280 -20.46 -25.90 -15.65
N ALA A 281 -21.17 -25.76 -14.53
CA ALA A 281 -21.05 -26.68 -13.40
C ALA A 281 -21.41 -28.13 -13.77
N LYS A 282 -22.42 -28.33 -14.63
CA LYS A 282 -22.90 -29.64 -15.10
C LYS A 282 -22.06 -30.24 -16.22
N SER A 283 -21.33 -29.43 -16.98
CA SER A 283 -20.59 -29.89 -18.16
C SER A 283 -19.42 -30.79 -17.76
N ALA A 284 -19.52 -32.09 -18.05
CA ALA A 284 -18.43 -33.04 -17.83
C ALA A 284 -17.19 -32.78 -18.71
N ASN A 285 -17.37 -32.05 -19.82
CA ASN A 285 -16.29 -31.66 -20.73
C ASN A 285 -15.59 -30.37 -20.29
N GLU A 286 -16.16 -29.65 -19.31
CA GLU A 286 -15.56 -28.43 -18.79
C GLU A 286 -14.48 -28.75 -17.76
N ARG A 287 -13.45 -27.91 -17.72
CA ARG A 287 -12.34 -28.10 -16.78
C ARG A 287 -12.80 -27.89 -15.35
N LYS A 288 -12.34 -28.78 -14.46
CA LYS A 288 -12.71 -28.81 -13.05
C LYS A 288 -12.61 -27.43 -12.34
N PRO A 289 -11.54 -26.62 -12.53
CA PRO A 289 -11.46 -25.31 -11.89
C PRO A 289 -12.59 -24.34 -12.29
N LEU A 290 -13.04 -24.39 -13.55
CA LEU A 290 -14.15 -23.58 -14.04
C LEU A 290 -15.50 -24.08 -13.51
N ARG A 291 -15.67 -25.39 -13.41
CA ARG A 291 -16.84 -26.00 -12.76
C ARG A 291 -16.94 -25.60 -11.29
N ILE A 292 -15.84 -25.68 -10.54
CA ILE A 292 -15.78 -25.23 -9.13
C ILE A 292 -16.14 -23.75 -9.01
N ALA A 293 -15.55 -22.90 -9.86
CA ALA A 293 -15.83 -21.47 -9.84
C ALA A 293 -17.30 -21.16 -10.14
N ALA A 294 -17.90 -21.85 -11.11
CA ALA A 294 -19.31 -21.71 -11.45
C ALA A 294 -20.22 -22.15 -10.30
N ILE A 295 -19.91 -23.28 -9.65
CA ILE A 295 -20.65 -23.74 -8.45
C ILE A 295 -20.56 -22.70 -7.33
N LYS A 296 -19.36 -22.20 -7.02
CA LYS A 296 -19.18 -21.14 -6.01
C LYS A 296 -19.94 -19.86 -6.38
N ALA A 297 -20.00 -19.50 -7.66
CA ALA A 297 -20.67 -18.28 -8.10
C ALA A 297 -22.18 -18.33 -7.87
N LEU A 298 -22.79 -19.52 -7.92
CA LEU A 298 -24.20 -19.74 -7.62
C LEU A 298 -24.59 -19.37 -6.18
N SER A 299 -23.62 -19.21 -5.26
CA SER A 299 -23.89 -18.64 -3.92
C SER A 299 -24.54 -17.25 -3.98
N GLY A 300 -24.30 -16.48 -5.05
CA GLY A 300 -24.92 -15.18 -5.30
C GLY A 300 -26.41 -15.23 -5.67
N ALA A 301 -26.98 -16.43 -5.87
CA ALA A 301 -28.38 -16.64 -6.23
C ALA A 301 -29.07 -17.74 -5.39
N THR A 302 -28.63 -17.93 -4.14
CA THR A 302 -29.20 -18.95 -3.23
C THR A 302 -30.67 -18.72 -2.85
N GLY A 303 -31.23 -17.54 -3.13
CA GLY A 303 -32.68 -17.30 -3.02
C GLY A 303 -33.52 -17.94 -4.14
N ASP A 304 -32.88 -18.44 -5.21
CA ASP A 304 -33.55 -19.09 -6.33
C ASP A 304 -33.69 -20.61 -6.08
N SER A 305 -34.92 -21.13 -6.17
CA SER A 305 -35.21 -22.54 -5.92
C SER A 305 -34.54 -23.49 -6.92
N SER A 306 -34.28 -23.04 -8.15
CA SER A 306 -33.56 -23.84 -9.15
C SER A 306 -32.09 -24.01 -8.76
N VAL A 307 -31.49 -22.98 -8.17
CA VAL A 307 -30.12 -22.99 -7.67
C VAL A 307 -30.03 -23.87 -6.42
N GLN A 308 -30.93 -23.68 -5.45
CA GLN A 308 -30.98 -24.51 -4.24
C GLN A 308 -31.09 -26.00 -4.59
N ARG A 309 -32.03 -26.36 -5.48
CA ARG A 309 -32.18 -27.75 -5.93
C ARG A 309 -30.92 -28.29 -6.59
N PHE A 310 -30.28 -27.49 -7.47
CA PHE A 310 -29.03 -27.90 -8.11
C PHE A 310 -27.90 -28.14 -7.10
N LEU A 311 -27.74 -27.26 -6.12
CA LEU A 311 -26.74 -27.41 -5.07
C LEU A 311 -27.04 -28.64 -4.20
N ASP A 312 -28.29 -28.85 -3.78
CA ASP A 312 -28.71 -30.03 -3.02
C ASP A 312 -28.45 -31.34 -3.75
N GLU A 313 -28.77 -31.40 -5.05
CA GLU A 313 -28.48 -32.56 -5.91
C GLU A 313 -26.96 -32.79 -6.01
N THR A 314 -26.18 -31.73 -6.21
CA THR A 314 -24.72 -31.81 -6.30
C THR A 314 -24.13 -32.31 -4.98
N ILE A 315 -24.60 -31.81 -3.83
CA ILE A 315 -24.16 -32.25 -2.50
C ILE A 315 -24.43 -33.75 -2.29
N ARG A 316 -25.59 -34.24 -2.73
CA ARG A 316 -26.01 -35.64 -2.52
C ARG A 316 -25.33 -36.62 -3.47
N PHE A 317 -25.14 -36.24 -4.73
CA PHE A 317 -24.85 -37.19 -5.80
C PHE A 317 -23.51 -36.98 -6.53
N GLU A 318 -22.90 -35.80 -6.46
CA GLU A 318 -21.61 -35.54 -7.14
C GLU A 318 -20.49 -36.37 -6.51
N LYS A 319 -19.77 -37.16 -7.30
CA LYS A 319 -18.72 -38.06 -6.81
C LYS A 319 -17.39 -37.35 -6.59
N ASP A 320 -17.12 -36.29 -7.35
CA ASP A 320 -15.90 -35.49 -7.14
C ASP A 320 -16.01 -34.70 -5.84
N ILE A 321 -15.07 -34.96 -4.92
CA ILE A 321 -15.08 -34.40 -3.58
C ILE A 321 -14.96 -32.87 -3.60
N GLU A 322 -14.20 -32.29 -4.53
CA GLU A 322 -14.01 -30.84 -4.60
C GLU A 322 -15.23 -30.14 -5.19
N LEU A 323 -15.88 -30.74 -6.20
CA LEU A 323 -17.14 -30.21 -6.73
C LEU A 323 -18.26 -30.28 -5.69
N ARG A 324 -18.32 -31.38 -4.93
CA ARG A 324 -19.25 -31.52 -3.81
C ARG A 324 -18.96 -30.50 -2.71
N ALA A 325 -17.68 -30.30 -2.34
CA ALA A 325 -17.28 -29.31 -1.35
C ALA A 325 -17.63 -27.88 -1.80
N ALA A 326 -17.38 -27.54 -3.07
CA ALA A 326 -17.78 -26.27 -3.65
C ALA A 326 -19.30 -26.05 -3.56
N ALA A 327 -20.11 -27.10 -3.73
CA ALA A 327 -21.57 -27.00 -3.60
C ALA A 327 -22.01 -26.78 -2.14
N ILE A 328 -21.36 -27.44 -1.17
CA ILE A 328 -21.59 -27.20 0.27
C ILE A 328 -21.27 -25.75 0.61
N GLU A 329 -20.10 -25.25 0.18
CA GLU A 329 -19.70 -23.86 0.38
C GLU A 329 -20.68 -22.88 -0.29
N ALA A 330 -21.15 -23.19 -1.50
CA ALA A 330 -22.09 -22.33 -2.20
C ALA A 330 -23.47 -22.27 -1.53
N ALA A 331 -23.92 -23.38 -0.93
CA ALA A 331 -25.20 -23.47 -0.22
C ALA A 331 -25.17 -22.75 1.14
N SER A 332 -24.01 -22.70 1.79
CA SER A 332 -23.80 -22.01 3.06
C SER A 332 -22.51 -21.17 3.03
N PRO A 333 -22.53 -20.05 2.29
CA PRO A 333 -21.31 -19.31 2.01
C PRO A 333 -20.70 -18.64 3.23
N ASP A 334 -19.39 -18.86 3.42
CA ASP A 334 -18.59 -17.97 4.24
C ASP A 334 -18.38 -16.64 3.50
N ILE A 335 -18.92 -15.56 4.07
CA ILE A 335 -18.86 -14.22 3.50
C ILE A 335 -17.42 -13.73 3.36
N ALA A 336 -16.50 -14.11 4.25
CA ALA A 336 -15.09 -13.72 4.13
C ALA A 336 -14.44 -14.39 2.92
N GLY A 337 -14.60 -15.72 2.79
CA GLY A 337 -14.12 -16.48 1.65
C GLY A 337 -14.72 -16.02 0.31
N LEU A 338 -16.01 -15.70 0.25
CA LEU A 338 -16.63 -15.14 -0.95
C LEU A 338 -16.03 -13.79 -1.33
N ARG A 339 -15.80 -12.90 -0.36
CA ARG A 339 -15.22 -11.58 -0.61
C ARG A 339 -13.82 -11.67 -1.19
N GLU A 340 -13.02 -12.62 -0.72
CA GLU A 340 -11.69 -12.88 -1.25
C GLU A 340 -11.74 -13.50 -2.64
N TYR A 341 -12.61 -14.50 -2.86
CA TYR A 341 -12.65 -15.23 -4.12
C TYR A 341 -13.23 -14.43 -5.29
N PHE A 342 -14.24 -13.60 -5.05
CA PHE A 342 -15.03 -12.88 -6.06
C PHE A 342 -14.77 -11.37 -6.11
N HIS A 343 -13.61 -10.91 -5.63
CA HIS A 343 -13.21 -9.50 -5.72
C HIS A 343 -14.21 -8.54 -5.04
N LEU A 344 -14.84 -8.96 -3.95
CA LEU A 344 -15.85 -8.14 -3.29
C LEU A 344 -15.19 -7.22 -2.26
N GLY A 345 -15.44 -5.92 -2.42
CA GLY A 345 -15.11 -4.94 -1.40
C GLY A 345 -16.08 -5.06 -0.22
N TYR A 346 -15.69 -4.53 0.93
CA TYR A 346 -16.52 -4.62 2.13
C TYR A 346 -16.38 -3.39 3.01
N LYS A 347 -17.44 -3.08 3.75
CA LYS A 347 -17.43 -2.05 4.77
C LYS A 347 -17.03 -2.67 6.11
N LEU A 348 -16.17 -1.97 6.83
CA LEU A 348 -15.79 -2.21 8.21
C LEU A 348 -16.89 -1.66 9.14
N GLU A 349 -16.87 -2.10 10.40
CA GLU A 349 -17.82 -1.62 11.43
C GLU A 349 -17.73 -0.11 11.66
N ASN A 350 -16.54 0.47 11.48
CA ASN A 350 -16.32 1.91 11.56
C ASN A 350 -16.78 2.69 10.31
N GLY A 351 -17.45 2.02 9.36
CA GLY A 351 -17.94 2.60 8.10
C GLY A 351 -16.89 2.71 6.99
N GLY A 352 -15.61 2.42 7.27
CA GLY A 352 -14.55 2.42 6.27
C GLY A 352 -14.77 1.35 5.21
N TYR A 353 -14.54 1.67 3.94
CA TYR A 353 -14.66 0.70 2.84
C TYR A 353 -13.27 0.19 2.43
N ILE A 354 -13.11 -1.14 2.39
CA ILE A 354 -11.94 -1.81 1.83
C ILE A 354 -12.24 -2.11 0.37
N SER A 355 -11.52 -1.42 -0.52
CA SER A 355 -11.59 -1.67 -1.97
C SER A 355 -10.97 -3.03 -2.31
N PRO A 356 -11.53 -3.77 -3.29
CA PRO A 356 -10.91 -5.00 -3.80
C PRO A 356 -9.46 -4.82 -4.23
N ILE A 357 -9.12 -3.64 -4.75
CA ILE A 357 -7.77 -3.32 -5.25
C ILE A 357 -6.68 -3.34 -4.16
N GLU A 358 -7.05 -3.32 -2.88
CA GLU A 358 -6.09 -3.41 -1.77
C GLU A 358 -5.45 -4.79 -1.66
N LYS A 359 -6.05 -5.81 -2.27
CA LYS A 359 -5.55 -7.19 -2.27
C LYS A 359 -4.72 -7.51 -3.52
N GLU A 360 -4.59 -6.56 -4.43
CA GLU A 360 -3.89 -6.66 -5.73
C GLU A 360 -2.56 -5.93 -5.69
#